data_AF-A0A7W1IIH8-F1
#
_entry.id   AF-A0A7W1IIH8-F1
#
_cell.length_a   1.000
_cell.length_b   1.000
_cell.length_c   1.000
_cell.angle_alpha   90.00
_cell.angle_beta   90.00
_cell.angle_gamma   90.00
#
_symmetry.space_group_name_H-M   'P 1'
#
loop_
_entity.id
_entity.type
_entity.pdbx_description
1 polymer ?
#
loop_
_entity_poly.entity_id
_entity_poly.type
_entity_poly.pdbx_seq_one_letter_code
_entity_poly.pdbx_strand_id
1 'polypeptide(L)'
;MRGAIALVCLVAIVLFGRRAAAFLPTFTAWVDTLGVWAPVLFIAGYVVACVAFIPASILTIAAGATFGLVRGVLFVVIGASIGAIASFLIARYVARGAIERRLTSDPRLEAVDRAVAKDGRRIMLLMRISPAFPFGILNYALGVTRVSLGDFVIALIGILPGTTLYVYTGSVARTVTAAAGGTASPRGPAY
;
A
#
# COMPACT_ATOMS: atom_id res chain seq x y z
N MET A 1 11.56 19.83 22.13
CA MET A 1 10.90 19.63 20.82
C MET A 1 10.82 18.17 20.36
N ARG A 2 11.92 17.38 20.39
CA ARG A 2 11.91 15.96 19.95
C ARG A 2 10.91 15.05 20.68
N GLY A 3 10.73 15.21 21.99
CA GLY A 3 9.79 14.41 22.79
C GLY A 3 8.30 14.70 22.50
N ALA A 4 7.96 15.96 22.23
CA ALA A 4 6.59 16.35 21.87
C ALA A 4 6.20 15.80 20.48
N ILE A 5 7.15 15.82 19.53
CA ILE A 5 6.96 15.23 18.20
C ILE A 5 6.78 13.71 18.31
N ALA A 6 7.59 13.03 19.12
CA ALA A 6 7.45 11.58 19.34
C ALA A 6 6.11 11.21 19.98
N LEU A 7 5.63 11.99 20.95
CA LEU A 7 4.33 11.77 21.60
C LEU A 7 3.17 12.02 20.63
N VAL A 8 3.22 13.08 19.82
CA VAL A 8 2.20 13.37 18.79
C VAL A 8 2.18 12.27 17.74
N CYS A 9 3.34 11.78 17.28
CA CYS A 9 3.43 10.63 16.37
C CYS A 9 2.85 9.36 17.01
N LEU A 10 3.17 9.09 18.28
CA LEU A 10 2.62 7.93 19.00
C LEU A 10 1.10 8.01 19.11
N VAL A 11 0.57 9.17 19.51
CA VAL A 11 -0.88 9.41 19.62
C VAL A 11 -1.55 9.30 18.25
N ALA A 12 -0.95 9.84 17.19
CA ALA A 12 -1.46 9.70 15.83
C ALA A 12 -1.46 8.23 15.37
N ILE A 13 -0.41 7.46 15.65
CA ILE A 13 -0.34 6.02 15.37
C ILE A 13 -1.44 5.26 16.12
N VAL A 14 -1.65 5.56 17.41
CA VAL A 14 -2.68 4.92 18.24
C VAL A 14 -4.09 5.29 17.77
N LEU A 15 -4.36 6.57 17.48
CA LEU A 15 -5.66 7.03 16.99
C LEU A 15 -5.97 6.46 15.60
N PHE A 16 -4.97 6.43 14.71
CA PHE A 16 -5.07 5.82 13.40
C PHE A 16 -5.32 4.31 13.51
N GLY A 17 -4.58 3.62 14.38
CA GLY A 17 -4.77 2.20 14.68
C GLY A 17 -6.18 1.91 15.19
N ARG A 18 -6.71 2.74 16.10
CA ARG A 18 -8.09 2.61 16.61
C ARG A 18 -9.15 2.82 15.53
N ARG A 19 -8.97 3.81 14.66
CA ARG A 19 -9.89 4.07 13.54
C ARG A 19 -9.85 2.96 12.50
N ALA A 20 -8.66 2.46 12.16
CA ALA A 20 -8.49 1.32 11.27
C ALA A 20 -9.13 0.06 11.87
N ALA A 21 -8.91 -0.20 13.16
CA ALA A 21 -9.52 -1.33 13.88
C ALA A 21 -11.05 -1.26 13.90
N ALA A 22 -11.63 -0.06 14.04
CA ALA A 22 -13.08 0.15 13.99
C ALA A 22 -13.68 -0.04 12.58
N PHE A 23 -12.88 0.14 11.53
CA PHE A 23 -13.31 -0.05 10.14
C PHE A 23 -13.29 -1.52 9.71
N LEU A 24 -12.42 -2.34 10.31
CA LEU A 24 -12.24 -3.76 9.94
C LEU A 24 -13.55 -4.58 9.97
N PRO A 25 -14.40 -4.53 11.02
CA PRO A 25 -15.61 -5.36 11.08
C PRO A 25 -16.64 -5.00 10.00
N THR A 26 -16.82 -3.71 9.74
CA THR A 26 -17.72 -3.21 8.69
C THR A 26 -17.21 -3.60 7.31
N PHE A 27 -15.90 -3.51 7.10
CA PHE A 27 -15.28 -3.92 5.85
C PHE A 27 -15.41 -5.43 5.62
N THR A 28 -15.10 -6.27 6.61
CA THR A 28 -15.24 -7.72 6.49
C THR A 28 -16.69 -8.12 6.23
N ALA A 29 -17.64 -7.54 6.95
CA ALA A 29 -19.06 -7.84 6.76
C ALA A 29 -19.54 -7.45 5.34
N TRP A 30 -19.10 -6.30 4.83
CA TRP A 30 -19.41 -5.89 3.46
C TRP A 30 -18.77 -6.83 2.44
N VAL A 31 -17.50 -7.21 2.63
CA VAL A 31 -16.82 -8.14 1.73
C VAL A 31 -17.48 -9.52 1.74
N ASP A 32 -17.96 -9.99 2.89
CA ASP A 32 -18.68 -11.27 2.99
C ASP A 32 -20.00 -11.27 2.19
N THR A 33 -20.68 -10.11 2.06
CA THR A 33 -21.87 -10.01 1.19
C THR A 33 -21.57 -10.16 -0.30
N LEU A 34 -20.31 -9.97 -0.72
CA LEU A 34 -19.89 -10.02 -2.13
C LEU A 34 -19.57 -11.44 -2.62
N GLY A 35 -19.38 -12.40 -1.72
CA GLY A 35 -19.09 -13.80 -2.06
C GLY A 35 -17.88 -13.93 -3.00
N VAL A 36 -18.06 -14.60 -4.14
CA VAL A 36 -16.98 -14.88 -5.11
C VAL A 36 -16.37 -13.62 -5.75
N TRP A 37 -17.09 -12.49 -5.74
CA TRP A 37 -16.64 -11.22 -6.31
C TRP A 37 -15.76 -10.40 -5.36
N ALA A 38 -15.66 -10.81 -4.09
CA ALA A 38 -14.88 -10.14 -3.06
C ALA A 38 -13.43 -9.84 -3.49
N PRO A 39 -12.65 -10.77 -4.08
CA PRO A 39 -11.28 -10.49 -4.49
C PRO A 39 -11.18 -9.44 -5.60
N VAL A 40 -12.09 -9.50 -6.58
CA VAL A 40 -12.09 -8.59 -7.74
C VAL A 40 -12.39 -7.16 -7.30
N LEU A 41 -13.42 -6.99 -6.48
CA LEU A 41 -13.81 -5.69 -5.93
C LEU A 41 -12.75 -5.15 -4.97
N PHE A 42 -12.11 -6.02 -4.18
CA PHE A 42 -10.97 -5.63 -3.35
C PHE A 42 -9.82 -5.07 -4.18
N ILE A 43 -9.42 -5.79 -5.25
CA ILE A 43 -8.33 -5.37 -6.14
C ILE A 43 -8.69 -4.03 -6.81
N ALA A 44 -9.90 -3.90 -7.35
CA ALA A 44 -10.37 -2.66 -7.97
C ALA A 44 -10.36 -1.49 -6.97
N GLY A 45 -10.88 -1.70 -5.76
CA GLY A 45 -10.86 -0.72 -4.68
C GLY A 45 -9.44 -0.34 -4.27
N TYR A 46 -8.51 -1.30 -4.23
CA TYR A 46 -7.10 -1.05 -3.95
C TYR A 46 -6.44 -0.19 -5.03
N VAL A 47 -6.73 -0.45 -6.30
CA VAL A 47 -6.24 0.37 -7.42
C VAL A 47 -6.71 1.82 -7.28
N VAL A 48 -8.02 2.01 -7.05
CA VAL A 48 -8.61 3.34 -6.84
C VAL A 48 -7.98 4.03 -5.63
N ALA A 49 -7.85 3.32 -4.51
CA ALA A 49 -7.22 3.83 -3.29
C ALA A 49 -5.76 4.27 -3.54
N CYS A 50 -5.00 3.49 -4.29
CA CYS A 50 -3.62 3.82 -4.66
C CYS A 50 -3.54 5.11 -5.48
N VAL A 51 -4.41 5.25 -6.48
CA VAL A 51 -4.49 6.45 -7.34
C VAL A 51 -4.97 7.67 -6.55
N ALA A 52 -5.89 7.47 -5.59
CA ALA A 52 -6.44 8.52 -4.74
C ALA A 52 -5.55 8.88 -3.52
N PHE A 53 -4.30 8.39 -3.46
CA PHE A 53 -3.37 8.61 -2.34
C PHE A 53 -3.89 8.15 -0.96
N ILE A 54 -4.83 7.20 -0.95
CA ILE A 54 -5.33 6.61 0.29
C ILE A 54 -4.23 5.72 0.89
N PRO A 55 -4.00 5.75 2.22
CA PRO A 55 -3.00 4.91 2.86
C PRO A 55 -3.23 3.42 2.60
N ALA A 56 -2.36 2.84 1.78
CA ALA A 56 -2.39 1.43 1.40
C ALA A 56 -2.34 0.47 2.61
N SER A 57 -1.70 0.89 3.71
CA SER A 57 -1.60 0.10 4.94
C SER A 57 -2.95 -0.34 5.50
N ILE A 58 -3.99 0.51 5.41
CA ILE A 58 -5.33 0.18 5.91
C ILE A 58 -5.90 -0.99 5.12
N LEU A 59 -5.87 -0.91 3.79
CA LEU A 59 -6.40 -1.95 2.91
C LEU A 59 -5.59 -3.24 3.02
N THR A 60 -4.26 -3.15 3.18
CA THR A 60 -3.39 -4.32 3.32
C THR A 60 -3.64 -5.07 4.63
N ILE A 61 -3.84 -4.37 5.75
CA ILE A 61 -4.23 -4.98 7.03
C ILE A 61 -5.63 -5.61 6.88
N ALA A 62 -6.57 -4.89 6.27
CA ALA A 62 -7.90 -5.39 6.01
C ALA A 62 -7.90 -6.64 5.14
N ALA A 63 -6.99 -6.73 4.15
CA ALA A 63 -6.83 -7.91 3.32
C ALA A 63 -6.43 -9.15 4.15
N GLY A 64 -5.47 -9.01 5.06
CA GLY A 64 -5.08 -10.11 5.95
C GLY A 64 -6.19 -10.50 6.92
N ALA A 65 -6.90 -9.51 7.44
CA ALA A 65 -8.07 -9.67 8.28
C ALA A 65 -9.34 -10.06 7.51
N THR A 66 -9.30 -10.28 6.19
CA THR A 66 -10.45 -10.71 5.37
C THR A 66 -10.15 -12.03 4.67
N PHE A 67 -9.07 -12.06 3.89
CA PHE A 67 -8.67 -13.16 3.01
C PHE A 67 -7.64 -14.11 3.64
N GLY A 68 -7.08 -13.76 4.81
CA GLY A 68 -5.98 -14.49 5.43
C GLY A 68 -4.62 -14.16 4.80
N LEU A 69 -3.56 -14.81 5.27
CA LEU A 69 -2.19 -14.46 4.89
C LEU A 69 -1.90 -14.67 3.40
N VAL A 70 -2.08 -15.89 2.88
CA VAL A 70 -1.65 -16.23 1.51
C VAL A 70 -2.45 -15.47 0.46
N ARG A 71 -3.79 -15.56 0.53
CA ARG A 71 -4.68 -14.87 -0.43
C ARG A 71 -4.64 -13.36 -0.26
N GLY A 72 -4.54 -12.86 0.98
CA GLY A 72 -4.39 -11.43 1.26
C GLY A 72 -3.11 -10.86 0.64
N VAL A 73 -1.97 -11.53 0.78
CA VAL A 73 -0.72 -11.11 0.11
C VAL A 73 -0.90 -11.13 -1.40
N LEU A 74 -1.48 -12.18 -1.97
CA LEU A 74 -1.69 -12.29 -3.42
C LEU A 74 -2.55 -11.14 -3.96
N PHE A 75 -3.73 -10.90 -3.37
CA PHE A 75 -4.64 -9.86 -3.84
C PHE A 75 -4.07 -8.46 -3.65
N VAL A 76 -3.35 -8.21 -2.54
CA VAL A 76 -2.68 -6.93 -2.32
C VAL A 76 -1.56 -6.72 -3.32
N VAL A 77 -0.73 -7.72 -3.61
CA VAL A 77 0.35 -7.59 -4.59
C VAL A 77 -0.20 -7.28 -5.98
N ILE A 78 -1.29 -7.94 -6.39
CA ILE A 78 -1.95 -7.68 -7.67
C ILE A 78 -2.52 -6.25 -7.70
N GLY A 79 -3.34 -5.88 -6.71
CA GLY A 79 -3.95 -4.55 -6.64
C GLY A 79 -2.92 -3.42 -6.51
N ALA A 80 -1.88 -3.62 -5.70
CA ALA A 80 -0.80 -2.66 -5.52
C ALA A 80 0.05 -2.52 -6.78
N SER A 81 0.31 -3.60 -7.51
CA SER A 81 1.05 -3.55 -8.77
C SER A 81 0.27 -2.77 -9.84
N ILE A 82 -1.01 -3.10 -10.02
CA ILE A 82 -1.88 -2.42 -10.99
C ILE A 82 -2.04 -0.94 -10.61
N GLY A 83 -2.32 -0.66 -9.34
CA GLY A 83 -2.47 0.71 -8.84
C GLY A 83 -1.20 1.54 -8.96
N ALA A 84 -0.04 0.93 -8.69
CA ALA A 84 1.27 1.58 -8.83
C ALA A 84 1.58 1.89 -10.30
N ILE A 85 1.34 0.94 -11.20
CA ILE A 85 1.51 1.14 -12.64
C ILE A 85 0.55 2.22 -13.15
N ALA A 86 -0.72 2.19 -12.75
CA ALA A 86 -1.69 3.22 -13.13
C ALA A 86 -1.24 4.61 -12.66
N SER A 87 -0.87 4.74 -11.38
CA SER A 87 -0.36 6.00 -10.80
C SER A 87 0.88 6.51 -11.54
N PHE A 88 1.81 5.60 -11.85
CA PHE A 88 3.02 5.89 -12.62
C PHE A 88 2.71 6.39 -14.03
N LEU A 89 1.79 5.74 -14.75
CA LEU A 89 1.41 6.12 -16.11
C LEU A 89 0.62 7.43 -16.14
N ILE A 90 -0.28 7.64 -15.17
CA ILE A 90 -0.99 8.92 -15.00
C ILE A 90 0.03 10.04 -14.79
N ALA A 91 1.00 9.85 -13.90
CA ALA A 91 2.06 10.83 -13.68
C ALA A 91 2.89 11.09 -14.96
N ARG A 92 3.22 10.03 -15.70
CA ARG A 92 4.06 10.11 -16.91
C ARG A 92 3.40 10.80 -18.09
N TYR A 93 2.12 10.52 -18.35
CA TYR A 93 1.45 11.01 -19.56
C TYR A 93 0.57 12.22 -19.31
N VAL A 94 -0.06 12.30 -18.13
CA VAL A 94 -0.99 13.40 -17.81
C VAL A 94 -0.27 14.53 -17.08
N ALA A 95 0.59 14.19 -16.12
CA ALA A 95 1.18 15.18 -15.23
C ALA A 95 2.53 15.73 -15.71
N ARG A 96 3.23 15.03 -16.61
CA ARG A 96 4.58 15.42 -17.04
C ARG A 96 4.65 16.83 -17.63
N GLY A 97 3.69 17.24 -18.45
CA GLY A 97 3.66 18.59 -19.04
C GLY A 97 3.30 19.71 -18.04
N ALA A 98 2.46 19.43 -17.05
CA ALA A 98 2.06 20.40 -16.04
C ALA A 98 3.11 20.57 -14.93
N ILE A 99 3.84 19.50 -14.61
CA ILE A 99 4.78 19.49 -13.49
C ILE A 99 6.22 19.70 -13.97
N GLU A 100 6.59 19.53 -15.24
CA GLU A 100 7.97 19.76 -15.75
C GLU A 100 8.56 21.11 -15.28
N ARG A 101 7.75 22.17 -15.24
CA ARG A 101 8.18 23.50 -14.77
C ARG A 101 8.32 23.65 -13.24
N ARG A 102 7.62 22.83 -12.45
CA ARG A 102 7.78 22.76 -10.98
C ARG A 102 8.77 21.68 -10.55
N LEU A 103 9.05 20.72 -11.44
CA LEU A 103 9.94 19.58 -11.23
C LEU A 103 11.39 20.00 -11.04
N THR A 104 11.83 21.04 -11.76
CA THR A 104 13.17 21.61 -11.63
C THR A 104 13.41 22.29 -10.27
N SER A 105 12.36 22.48 -9.46
CA SER A 105 12.41 23.26 -8.22
C SER A 105 12.26 22.43 -6.95
N ASP A 106 11.97 21.12 -7.02
CA ASP A 106 11.87 20.26 -5.82
C ASP A 106 13.15 19.40 -5.64
N PRO A 107 13.97 19.69 -4.60
CA PRO A 107 15.21 18.96 -4.34
C PRO A 107 15.01 17.46 -4.10
N ARG A 108 13.83 17.03 -3.60
CA ARG A 108 13.55 15.62 -3.34
C ARG A 108 13.33 14.86 -4.63
N LEU A 109 12.59 15.44 -5.57
CA LEU A 109 12.36 14.82 -6.87
C LEU A 109 13.65 14.77 -7.68
N GLU A 110 14.44 15.83 -7.64
CA GLU A 110 15.75 15.86 -8.28
C GLU A 110 16.71 14.82 -7.66
N ALA A 111 16.68 14.65 -6.33
CA ALA A 111 17.43 13.58 -5.68
C ALA A 111 16.96 12.18 -6.11
N VAL A 112 15.65 11.97 -6.27
CA VAL A 112 15.11 10.70 -6.78
C VAL A 112 15.52 10.48 -8.25
N ASP A 113 15.39 11.49 -9.13
CA ASP A 113 15.79 11.36 -10.55
C ASP A 113 17.30 11.08 -10.68
N ARG A 114 18.15 11.81 -9.95
CA ARG A 114 19.60 11.56 -9.92
C ARG A 114 19.96 10.19 -9.38
N ALA A 115 19.32 9.77 -8.28
CA ALA A 115 19.56 8.46 -7.71
C ALA A 115 19.20 7.39 -8.74
N VAL A 116 18.00 7.48 -9.31
CA VAL A 116 17.51 6.50 -10.27
C VAL A 116 18.31 6.50 -11.58
N ALA A 117 18.85 7.64 -12.03
CA ALA A 117 19.71 7.70 -13.21
C ALA A 117 20.98 6.85 -13.10
N LYS A 118 21.48 6.60 -11.88
CA LYS A 118 22.68 5.79 -11.66
C LYS A 118 22.39 4.29 -11.67
N ASP A 119 21.32 3.87 -10.99
CA ASP A 119 21.02 2.44 -10.77
C ASP A 119 19.53 2.22 -10.44
N GLY A 120 18.66 2.64 -11.36
CA GLY A 120 17.21 2.80 -11.15
C GLY A 120 16.52 1.62 -10.49
N ARG A 121 16.80 0.40 -10.95
CA ARG A 121 16.22 -0.83 -10.39
C ARG A 121 16.54 -1.02 -8.91
N ARG A 122 17.83 -0.92 -8.55
CA ARG A 122 18.31 -1.17 -7.19
C ARG A 122 17.82 -0.09 -6.23
N ILE A 123 17.83 1.16 -6.68
CA ILE A 123 17.41 2.30 -5.88
C ILE A 123 15.90 2.29 -5.65
N MET A 124 15.10 1.98 -6.67
CA MET A 124 13.65 1.82 -6.50
C MET A 124 13.32 0.66 -5.56
N LEU A 125 14.02 -0.47 -5.67
CA LEU A 125 13.85 -1.60 -4.75
C LEU A 125 14.13 -1.17 -3.30
N LEU A 126 15.25 -0.50 -3.06
CA LEU A 126 15.62 0.00 -1.74
C LEU A 126 14.62 1.04 -1.20
N MET A 127 14.11 1.92 -2.06
CA MET A 127 13.07 2.89 -1.69
C MET A 127 11.74 2.21 -1.33
N ARG A 128 11.41 1.07 -1.95
CA ARG A 128 10.20 0.29 -1.65
C ARG A 128 10.33 -0.57 -0.41
N ILE A 129 11.53 -1.05 -0.10
CA ILE A 129 11.83 -1.77 1.15
C ILE A 129 11.87 -0.77 2.32
N SER A 130 12.34 0.45 2.07
CA SER A 130 12.36 1.51 3.06
C SER A 130 10.95 2.04 3.34
N PRO A 131 10.53 2.14 4.62
CA PRO A 131 9.25 2.75 4.97
C PRO A 131 9.25 4.29 4.84
N ALA A 132 10.36 4.89 4.38
CA ALA A 132 10.54 6.33 4.34
C ALA A 132 9.61 7.06 3.35
N PHE A 133 9.09 6.36 2.33
CA PHE A 133 8.27 6.97 1.29
C PHE A 133 6.84 6.40 1.28
N PRO A 134 5.81 7.26 1.35
CA PRO A 134 4.43 6.83 1.14
C PRO A 134 4.26 6.23 -0.26
N PHE A 135 3.61 5.06 -0.32
CA PHE A 135 3.49 4.25 -1.54
C PHE A 135 2.96 5.04 -2.75
N GLY A 136 1.86 5.77 -2.57
CA GLY A 136 1.27 6.60 -3.63
C GLY A 136 2.24 7.67 -4.13
N ILE A 137 2.83 8.45 -3.22
CA ILE A 137 3.78 9.53 -3.57
C ILE A 137 4.96 8.98 -4.35
N LEU A 138 5.54 7.86 -3.93
CA LEU A 138 6.65 7.24 -4.62
C LEU A 138 6.28 6.83 -6.06
N ASN A 139 5.10 6.25 -6.28
CA ASN A 139 4.66 5.83 -7.61
C ASN A 139 4.50 7.02 -8.58
N TYR A 140 3.90 8.12 -8.11
CA TYR A 140 3.76 9.35 -8.90
C TYR A 140 5.12 10.03 -9.15
N ALA A 141 5.97 10.10 -8.13
CA ALA A 141 7.32 10.67 -8.25
C ALA A 141 8.16 9.89 -9.27
N LEU A 142 8.09 8.55 -9.28
CA LEU A 142 8.82 7.74 -10.25
C LEU A 142 8.23 7.84 -11.67
N GLY A 143 6.94 8.16 -11.84
CA GLY A 143 6.32 8.32 -13.16
C GLY A 143 6.81 9.56 -13.92
N VAL A 144 7.18 10.61 -13.18
CA VAL A 144 7.72 11.86 -13.76
C VAL A 144 9.23 11.84 -13.98
N THR A 145 9.97 10.87 -13.44
CA THR A 145 11.41 10.70 -13.69
C THR A 145 11.68 9.96 -15.00
N ARG A 146 12.96 9.73 -15.34
CA ARG A 146 13.38 9.01 -16.56
C ARG A 146 13.33 7.48 -16.47
N VAL A 147 12.74 6.92 -15.42
CA VAL A 147 12.61 5.47 -15.18
C VAL A 147 11.95 4.73 -16.32
N SER A 148 12.46 3.57 -16.74
CA SER A 148 11.72 2.68 -17.65
C SER A 148 10.59 1.95 -16.92
N LEU A 149 9.45 1.72 -17.59
CA LEU A 149 8.33 0.97 -16.99
C LEU A 149 8.75 -0.46 -16.58
N GLY A 150 9.66 -1.09 -17.35
CA GLY A 150 10.17 -2.43 -17.02
C GLY A 150 10.93 -2.44 -15.69
N ASP A 151 11.82 -1.48 -15.47
CA ASP A 151 12.55 -1.37 -14.19
C ASP A 151 11.61 -1.10 -13.02
N PHE A 152 10.57 -0.29 -13.25
CA PHE A 152 9.54 -0.01 -12.26
C PHE A 152 8.77 -1.28 -11.86
N VAL A 153 8.38 -2.09 -12.84
CA VAL A 153 7.65 -3.35 -12.62
C VAL A 153 8.52 -4.35 -11.86
N ILE A 154 9.80 -4.50 -12.23
CA ILE A 154 10.73 -5.39 -11.52
C ILE A 154 10.90 -4.92 -10.07
N ALA A 155 10.98 -3.61 -9.83
CA ALA A 155 11.11 -3.06 -8.49
C ALA A 155 9.87 -3.33 -7.60
N LEU A 156 8.69 -3.63 -8.16
CA LEU A 156 7.50 -4.00 -7.38
C LEU A 156 7.72 -5.26 -6.54
N ILE A 157 8.66 -6.12 -6.88
CA ILE A 157 9.05 -7.27 -6.03
C ILE A 157 9.44 -6.79 -4.61
N GLY A 158 10.02 -5.59 -4.50
CA GLY A 158 10.40 -5.00 -3.22
C GLY A 158 9.24 -4.71 -2.27
N ILE A 159 7.98 -4.75 -2.73
CA ILE A 159 6.79 -4.54 -1.87
C ILE A 159 6.40 -5.80 -1.11
N LEU A 160 6.87 -6.98 -1.52
CA LEU A 160 6.48 -8.27 -0.94
C LEU A 160 6.78 -8.38 0.56
N PRO A 161 7.98 -8.03 1.06
CA PRO A 161 8.28 -8.17 2.50
C PRO A 161 7.36 -7.29 3.35
N GLY A 162 7.20 -6.02 2.97
CA GLY A 162 6.33 -5.09 3.67
C GLY A 162 4.86 -5.52 3.61
N THR A 163 4.39 -5.91 2.43
CA THR A 163 3.01 -6.42 2.25
C THR A 163 2.75 -7.62 3.15
N THR A 164 3.68 -8.58 3.18
CA THR A 164 3.55 -9.79 3.99
C THR A 164 3.42 -9.45 5.48
N LEU A 165 4.23 -8.52 5.98
CA LEU A 165 4.17 -8.08 7.38
C LEU A 165 2.82 -7.43 7.74
N TYR A 166 2.32 -6.53 6.89
CA TYR A 166 1.03 -5.87 7.13
C TYR A 166 -0.16 -6.84 7.04
N VAL A 167 -0.17 -7.72 6.03
CA VAL A 167 -1.21 -8.75 5.89
C VAL A 167 -1.15 -9.73 7.07
N TYR A 168 0.04 -10.14 7.49
CA TYR A 168 0.21 -11.00 8.66
C TYR A 168 -0.36 -10.35 9.93
N THR A 169 -0.07 -9.06 10.14
CA THR A 169 -0.61 -8.28 11.27
C THR A 169 -2.15 -8.31 11.28
N GLY A 170 -2.78 -8.09 10.12
CA GLY A 170 -4.24 -8.19 9.99
C GLY A 170 -4.78 -9.60 10.24
N SER A 171 -4.09 -10.62 9.73
CA SER A 171 -4.48 -12.02 9.94
C SER A 171 -4.39 -12.41 11.41
N VAL A 172 -3.33 -12.02 12.12
CA VAL A 172 -3.15 -12.30 13.56
C VAL A 172 -4.17 -11.53 14.39
N ALA A 173 -4.44 -10.27 14.06
CA ALA A 173 -5.45 -9.47 14.75
C ALA A 173 -6.82 -10.15 14.73
N ARG A 174 -7.22 -10.74 13.60
CA ARG A 174 -8.44 -11.55 13.52
C ARG A 174 -8.38 -12.76 14.47
N THR A 175 -7.29 -13.54 14.44
CA THR A 175 -7.17 -14.76 15.25
C THR A 175 -7.21 -14.47 16.75
N VAL A 176 -6.55 -13.39 17.20
CA VAL A 176 -6.55 -12.97 18.61
C VAL A 176 -7.94 -12.51 19.04
N THR A 177 -8.62 -11.72 18.21
CA THR A 177 -9.99 -11.26 18.53
C THR A 177 -10.97 -12.45 18.58
N ALA A 178 -10.81 -13.45 17.71
CA ALA A 178 -11.62 -14.68 17.73
C ALA A 178 -11.35 -15.53 18.99
N ALA A 179 -10.09 -15.65 19.41
CA ALA A 179 -9.71 -16.40 20.61
C ALA A 179 -10.19 -15.72 21.91
N ALA A 180 -10.16 -14.38 21.97
CA ALA A 180 -10.65 -13.60 23.12
C ALA A 180 -12.19 -13.55 23.20
N GLY A 181 -12.89 -13.70 22.07
CA GLY A 181 -14.36 -13.65 21.98
C GLY A 181 -15.09 -14.98 22.19
N GLY A 182 -14.39 -16.10 22.44
CA GLY A 182 -15.00 -17.41 22.68
C GLY A 182 -15.67 -18.08 21.47
N THR A 183 -15.72 -17.42 20.31
CA THR A 183 -16.24 -18.01 19.06
C THR A 183 -15.08 -18.54 18.24
N ALA A 184 -14.89 -19.86 18.24
CA ALA A 184 -14.11 -20.53 17.22
C ALA A 184 -14.78 -20.26 15.86
N SER A 185 -14.34 -19.22 15.14
CA SER A 185 -14.88 -18.92 13.82
C SER A 185 -14.23 -19.83 12.78
N PRO A 186 -15.00 -20.40 11.84
CA PRO A 186 -14.55 -21.47 10.97
C PRO A 186 -13.48 -20.99 9.99
N ARG A 187 -12.74 -21.96 9.44
CA ARG A 187 -11.84 -21.83 8.28
C ARG A 187 -12.32 -20.72 7.33
N GLY A 188 -11.41 -19.79 7.00
CA GLY A 188 -11.69 -18.65 6.13
C GLY A 188 -12.44 -19.07 4.86
N PRO A 189 -13.28 -18.18 4.30
CA PRO A 189 -14.26 -18.56 3.29
C PRO A 189 -13.62 -19.29 2.09
N ALA A 190 -14.28 -20.37 1.68
CA ALA A 190 -13.87 -21.25 0.59
C ALA A 190 -14.20 -20.61 -0.76
N TYR A 191 -13.51 -19.53 -1.11
CA TYR A 191 -13.39 -19.02 -2.48
C TYR A 191 -11.93 -18.96 -2.88
#